data_AF-A0A8B2HQI8-F1
#
_entry.id   AF-A0A8B2HQI8-F1
#
_cell.length_a   1.000
_cell.length_b   1.000
_cell.length_c   1.000
_cell.angle_alpha   90.00
_cell.angle_beta   90.00
_cell.angle_gamma   90.00
#
_symmetry.space_group_name_H-M   'P 1'
#
loop_
_entity.id
_entity.type
_entity.pdbx_description
1 polymer ?
#
loop_
_entity_poly.entity_id
_entity_poly.type
_entity_poly.pdbx_seq_one_letter_code
_entity_poly.pdbx_strand_id
1 'polypeptide(L)'
;MAETSIFNDSFQVLQIIGLLISLFLIGKAITDYKRERIGKGAFLFWITIWGVALLAFIIPKAPQALLSLLEVGDVFIIALIITNVILFILVYVLFTNVYSLNNKIKSLVQKLALKEKISGEDNEDD
;
A
#
# COMPACT_ATOMS: atom_id res chain seq x y z
N MET A 1 -19.71 -4.00 35.70
CA MET A 1 -18.25 -3.85 35.89
C MET A 1 -17.42 -4.84 35.06
N ALA A 2 -17.96 -5.99 34.60
CA ALA A 2 -17.23 -6.92 33.73
C ALA A 2 -17.26 -6.55 32.23
N GLU A 3 -18.32 -5.89 31.73
CA GLU A 3 -18.41 -5.49 30.32
C GLU A 3 -17.37 -4.41 29.93
N THR A 4 -17.02 -3.52 30.86
CA THR A 4 -16.04 -2.45 30.62
C THR A 4 -14.60 -2.96 30.51
N SER A 5 -14.26 -4.10 31.14
CA SER A 5 -12.93 -4.69 31.00
C SER A 5 -12.76 -5.42 29.67
N ILE A 6 -13.77 -6.18 29.24
CA ILE A 6 -13.75 -6.90 27.95
C ILE A 6 -13.64 -5.92 26.77
N PHE A 7 -14.34 -4.79 26.85
CA PHE A 7 -14.25 -3.75 25.83
C PHE A 7 -12.85 -3.13 25.78
N ASN A 8 -12.25 -2.81 26.94
CA ASN A 8 -10.91 -2.25 26.98
C ASN A 8 -9.84 -3.24 26.47
N ASP A 9 -9.99 -4.53 26.78
CA ASP A 9 -9.07 -5.58 26.31
C ASP A 9 -9.17 -5.77 24.78
N SER A 10 -10.38 -5.71 24.22
CA SER A 10 -10.61 -5.83 22.78
C SER A 10 -9.98 -4.68 21.99
N PHE A 11 -10.02 -3.45 22.54
CA PHE A 11 -9.38 -2.28 21.93
C PHE A 11 -7.86 -2.36 21.92
N GLN A 12 -7.28 -2.87 23.00
CA GLN A 12 -5.83 -3.06 23.09
C GLN A 12 -5.36 -4.11 22.07
N VAL A 13 -6.11 -5.21 21.92
CA VAL A 13 -5.84 -6.22 20.89
C VAL A 13 -5.90 -5.59 19.49
N LEU A 14 -6.91 -4.76 19.21
CA LEU A 14 -7.04 -4.09 17.91
C LEU A 14 -5.88 -3.13 17.63
N GLN A 15 -5.46 -2.34 18.63
CA GLN A 15 -4.31 -1.44 18.51
C GLN A 15 -3.02 -2.21 18.25
N ILE A 16 -2.78 -3.31 18.98
CA ILE A 16 -1.60 -4.16 18.81
C ILE A 16 -1.57 -4.76 17.39
N ILE A 17 -2.70 -5.31 16.92
CA ILE A 17 -2.81 -5.89 15.58
C ILE A 17 -2.61 -4.80 14.51
N GLY A 18 -3.27 -3.65 14.63
CA GLY A 18 -3.13 -2.54 13.69
C GLY A 18 -1.71 -1.99 13.61
N LEU A 19 -1.02 -1.93 14.76
CA LEU A 19 0.37 -1.49 14.85
C LEU A 19 1.33 -2.51 14.22
N LEU A 20 1.12 -3.81 14.48
CA LEU A 20 1.87 -4.90 13.83
C LEU A 20 1.71 -4.89 12.31
N ILE A 21 0.47 -4.76 11.83
CA ILE A 21 0.17 -4.73 10.40
C ILE A 21 0.81 -3.50 9.74
N SER A 22 0.67 -2.32 10.35
CA SER A 22 1.27 -1.09 9.82
C SER A 22 2.79 -1.19 9.74
N LEU A 23 3.43 -1.73 10.79
CA LEU A 23 4.88 -1.94 10.82
C LEU A 23 5.32 -2.95 9.74
N PHE A 24 4.59 -4.05 9.57
CA PHE A 24 4.85 -5.05 8.54
C PHE A 24 4.75 -4.45 7.13
N LEU A 25 3.73 -3.62 6.87
CA LEU A 25 3.50 -3.01 5.57
C LEU A 25 4.52 -1.93 5.24
N ILE A 26 4.99 -1.17 6.24
CA ILE A 26 6.15 -0.27 6.11
C ILE A 26 7.40 -1.07 5.73
N GLY A 27 7.69 -2.16 6.46
CA GLY A 27 8.84 -3.03 6.16
C GLY A 27 8.78 -3.64 4.76
N LYS A 28 7.59 -4.04 4.31
CA LYS A 28 7.36 -4.49 2.93
C LYS A 28 7.62 -3.38 1.92
N ALA A 29 7.08 -2.17 2.13
CA ALA A 29 7.31 -1.03 1.23
C ALA A 29 8.80 -0.69 1.09
N ILE A 30 9.56 -0.75 2.19
CA ILE A 30 11.03 -0.56 2.18
C ILE A 30 11.72 -1.67 1.39
N THR A 31 11.33 -2.92 1.62
CA THR A 31 11.92 -4.08 0.92
C THR A 31 11.66 -4.00 -0.58
N ASP A 32 10.45 -3.62 -0.98
CA ASP A 32 10.07 -3.53 -2.39
C ASP A 32 10.70 -2.31 -3.08
N TYR A 33 10.95 -1.22 -2.35
CA TYR A 33 11.79 -0.11 -2.83
C TYR A 33 13.23 -0.54 -3.07
N LYS A 34 13.83 -1.27 -2.12
CA LYS A 34 15.19 -1.80 -2.25
C LYS A 34 15.34 -2.80 -3.40
N ARG A 35 14.26 -3.51 -3.76
CA ARG A 35 14.22 -4.43 -4.89
C ARG A 35 13.90 -3.76 -6.24
N GLU A 36 13.86 -2.41 -6.29
CA GLU A 36 13.49 -1.60 -7.47
C GLU A 36 12.14 -1.97 -8.10
N ARG A 37 11.28 -2.67 -7.34
CA ARG A 37 9.96 -3.09 -7.82
C ARG A 37 8.95 -1.95 -7.84
N ILE A 38 9.27 -0.85 -7.14
CA ILE A 38 8.44 0.34 -7.05
C ILE A 38 9.29 1.58 -7.31
N GLY A 39 8.72 2.55 -8.05
CA GLY A 39 9.36 3.86 -8.24
C GLY A 39 9.38 4.69 -6.95
N LYS A 40 10.27 5.68 -6.89
CA LYS A 40 10.43 6.60 -5.74
C LYS A 40 9.11 7.24 -5.28
N GLY A 41 8.25 7.64 -6.21
CA GLY A 41 6.94 8.24 -5.90
C GLY A 41 5.98 7.27 -5.20
N ALA A 42 5.98 6.00 -5.62
CA ALA A 42 5.16 4.96 -5.00
C ALA A 42 5.64 4.65 -3.59
N PHE A 43 6.96 4.55 -3.39
CA PHE A 43 7.54 4.39 -2.07
C PHE A 43 7.13 5.52 -1.11
N LEU A 44 7.23 6.79 -1.55
CA LEU A 44 6.80 7.94 -0.75
C LEU A 44 5.30 7.91 -0.42
N PHE A 45 4.47 7.52 -1.37
CA PHE A 45 3.03 7.40 -1.16
C PHE A 45 2.70 6.34 -0.11
N TRP A 46 3.29 5.15 -0.24
CA TRP A 46 3.07 4.04 0.69
C TRP A 46 3.61 4.32 2.09
N ILE A 47 4.80 4.93 2.21
CA ILE A 47 5.36 5.29 3.52
C ILE A 47 4.50 6.35 4.21
N THR A 48 3.93 7.28 3.46
CA THR A 48 3.06 8.34 4.00
C THR A 48 1.75 7.75 4.53
N ILE A 49 1.09 6.89 3.74
CA ILE A 49 -0.16 6.23 4.15
C ILE A 49 0.03 5.40 5.41
N TRP A 50 1.02 4.51 5.41
CA TRP A 50 1.25 3.63 6.56
C TRP A 50 1.83 4.39 7.75
N GLY A 51 2.56 5.49 7.52
CA GLY A 51 3.01 6.39 8.58
C GLY A 51 1.83 7.08 9.27
N VAL A 52 0.84 7.58 8.51
CA VAL A 52 -0.38 8.16 9.06
C VAL A 52 -1.21 7.11 9.80
N ALA A 53 -1.34 5.91 9.24
CA ALA A 53 -2.02 4.80 9.91
C ALA A 53 -1.34 4.44 11.24
N LEU A 54 -0.01 4.36 11.26
CA LEU A 54 0.77 4.07 12.46
C LEU A 54 0.58 5.16 13.53
N LEU A 55 0.57 6.44 13.14
CA LEU A 55 0.23 7.55 14.05
C LEU A 55 -1.20 7.42 14.60
N ALA A 56 -2.17 7.04 13.76
CA ALA A 56 -3.56 6.86 14.18
C ALA A 56 -3.71 5.74 15.22
N PHE A 57 -2.92 4.67 15.11
CA PHE A 57 -2.93 3.58 16.10
C PHE A 57 -2.22 3.91 17.41
N ILE A 58 -1.26 4.84 17.42
CA ILE A 58 -0.57 5.29 18.64
C ILE A 58 -1.47 6.19 19.51
N ILE A 59 -2.45 6.88 18.94
CA ILE A 59 -3.33 7.78 19.68
C ILE A 59 -4.54 6.98 20.21
N PRO A 60 -4.61 6.66 21.53
CA PRO A 60 -5.64 5.76 22.07
C PRO A 60 -7.07 6.33 21.99
N LYS A 61 -7.21 7.64 21.74
CA LYS A 61 -8.50 8.32 21.61
C LYS A 61 -9.09 8.29 20.20
N ALA A 62 -8.29 7.98 19.17
CA ALA A 62 -8.76 8.00 17.79
C ALA A 62 -9.84 6.91 17.51
N PRO A 63 -9.70 5.67 18.00
CA PRO A 63 -10.74 4.66 17.84
C PRO A 63 -12.01 5.00 18.64
N GLN A 64 -11.86 5.52 19.87
CA GLN A 64 -12.97 5.82 20.78
C GLN A 64 -13.92 6.91 20.24
N ALA A 65 -13.37 7.93 19.58
CA ALA A 65 -14.16 8.97 18.93
C ALA A 65 -14.95 8.43 17.71
N LEU A 66 -14.41 7.43 17.01
CA LEU A 66 -15.07 6.83 15.85
C LEU A 66 -16.21 5.89 16.28
N LEU A 67 -16.01 5.14 17.37
CA LEU A 67 -17.00 4.23 17.95
C LEU A 67 -18.16 4.91 18.67
N SER A 68 -17.98 6.15 19.14
CA SER A 68 -19.12 6.94 19.66
C SER A 68 -19.98 7.51 18.53
N LEU A 69 -19.43 7.60 17.31
CA LEU A 69 -20.16 8.05 16.12
C LEU A 69 -20.82 6.89 15.36
N LEU A 70 -20.17 5.73 15.35
CA LEU A 70 -20.66 4.48 14.79
C LEU A 70 -21.10 3.59 15.97
N GLU A 71 -22.40 3.55 16.29
CA GLU A 71 -23.04 2.51 17.14
C GLU A 71 -22.95 1.10 16.50
N VAL A 72 -21.84 0.78 15.87
CA VAL A 72 -21.64 -0.43 15.09
C VAL A 72 -20.70 -1.33 15.87
N GLY A 73 -21.16 -2.55 16.16
CA GLY A 73 -20.43 -3.49 17.01
C GLY A 73 -19.00 -3.77 16.55
N ASP A 74 -18.11 -4.05 17.50
CA ASP A 74 -16.66 -4.19 17.31
C ASP A 74 -16.26 -5.13 16.14
N VAL A 75 -17.06 -6.16 15.88
CA VAL A 75 -16.86 -7.12 14.78
C VAL A 75 -16.84 -6.42 13.40
N PHE A 76 -17.67 -5.40 13.21
CA PHE A 76 -17.71 -4.63 11.96
C PHE A 76 -16.42 -3.85 11.74
N ILE A 77 -15.85 -3.26 12.79
CA ILE A 77 -14.61 -2.49 12.72
C ILE A 77 -13.42 -3.41 12.40
N ILE A 78 -13.39 -4.60 13.00
CA ILE A 78 -12.39 -5.63 12.68
C ILE A 78 -12.50 -6.03 11.20
N ALA A 79 -13.73 -6.29 10.71
CA ALA A 79 -13.97 -6.63 9.30
C ALA A 79 -13.56 -5.49 8.35
N LEU A 80 -13.81 -4.23 8.72
CA LEU A 80 -13.38 -3.07 7.95
C LEU A 80 -11.85 -2.98 7.86
N ILE A 81 -11.13 -3.16 8.97
CA ILE A 81 -9.67 -3.13 8.99
C ILE A 81 -9.11 -4.24 8.10
N ILE A 82 -9.61 -5.47 8.24
CA ILE A 82 -9.18 -6.61 7.40
C ILE A 82 -9.43 -6.30 5.92
N THR A 83 -10.63 -5.84 5.59
CA THR A 83 -11.00 -5.48 4.21
C THR A 83 -10.10 -4.39 3.66
N ASN A 84 -9.81 -3.36 4.46
CA ASN A 84 -8.96 -2.24 4.06
C ASN A 84 -7.52 -2.71 3.81
N VAL A 85 -6.98 -3.58 4.67
CA VAL A 85 -5.66 -4.19 4.49
C VAL A 85 -5.60 -5.00 3.20
N ILE A 86 -6.61 -5.83 2.93
CA ILE A 86 -6.70 -6.61 1.69
C ILE A 86 -6.77 -5.69 0.47
N LEU A 87 -7.63 -4.67 0.51
CA LEU A 87 -7.79 -3.69 -0.56
C LEU A 87 -6.47 -2.98 -0.85
N PHE A 88 -5.76 -2.54 0.20
CA PHE A 88 -4.45 -1.92 0.03
C PHE A 88 -3.42 -2.86 -0.57
N ILE A 89 -3.38 -4.14 -0.15
CA ILE A 89 -2.50 -5.13 -0.77
C ILE A 89 -2.84 -5.30 -2.26
N LEU A 90 -4.12 -5.33 -2.61
CA LEU A 90 -4.56 -5.48 -4.00
C LEU A 90 -4.14 -4.28 -4.85
N VAL A 91 -4.39 -3.06 -4.36
CA VAL A 91 -3.98 -1.82 -5.02
C VAL A 91 -2.45 -1.77 -5.17
N TYR A 92 -1.72 -2.20 -4.14
CA TYR A 92 -0.27 -2.32 -4.18
C TYR A 92 0.19 -3.25 -5.30
N VAL A 93 -0.35 -4.47 -5.36
CA VAL A 93 -0.02 -5.44 -6.41
C VAL A 93 -0.35 -4.88 -7.79
N LEU A 94 -1.54 -4.29 -7.96
CA LEU A 94 -1.96 -3.69 -9.23
C LEU A 94 -1.00 -2.59 -9.67
N PHE A 95 -0.64 -1.68 -8.76
CA PHE A 95 0.29 -0.60 -9.04
C PHE A 95 1.65 -1.13 -9.51
N THR A 96 2.21 -2.12 -8.80
CA THR A 96 3.51 -2.71 -9.19
C THR A 96 3.46 -3.37 -10.58
N ASN A 97 2.35 -4.03 -10.90
CA ASN A 97 2.15 -4.65 -12.20
C ASN A 97 2.07 -3.61 -13.32
N VAL A 98 1.27 -2.55 -13.13
CA VAL A 98 1.14 -1.44 -14.09
C VAL A 98 2.49 -0.76 -14.32
N TYR A 99 3.26 -0.51 -13.26
CA TYR A 99 4.58 0.10 -13.38
C TYR A 99 5.53 -0.78 -14.22
N SER A 100 5.56 -2.09 -13.95
CA SER A 100 6.39 -3.02 -14.72
C SER A 100 5.97 -3.09 -16.19
N LEU A 101 4.67 -3.02 -16.47
CA LEU A 101 4.12 -3.07 -17.82
C LEU A 101 4.50 -1.82 -18.62
N ASN A 102 4.39 -0.63 -17.99
CA ASN A 102 4.82 0.62 -18.60
C ASN A 102 6.30 0.62 -18.97
N ASN A 103 7.17 0.07 -18.11
CA ASN A 103 8.60 -0.04 -18.42
C ASN A 103 8.86 -0.99 -19.60
N LYS A 104 8.16 -2.12 -19.67
CA LYS A 104 8.25 -3.04 -20.82
C LYS A 104 7.83 -2.37 -22.11
N ILE A 105 6.68 -1.69 -22.11
CA ILE A 105 6.17 -0.96 -23.29
C ILE A 105 7.18 0.09 -23.74
N LYS A 106 7.71 0.91 -22.81
CA LYS A 106 8.75 1.90 -23.13
C LYS A 106 9.96 1.29 -23.81
N SER A 107 10.46 0.17 -23.28
CA SER A 107 11.61 -0.53 -23.88
C SER A 107 11.30 -1.09 -25.27
N LEU A 108 10.06 -1.52 -25.52
CA LEU A 108 9.62 -2.05 -26.79
C LEU A 108 9.53 -0.95 -27.84
N VAL A 109 8.90 0.19 -27.50
CA VAL A 109 8.79 1.36 -28.38
C VAL A 109 10.17 1.91 -28.71
N GLN A 110 11.07 2.01 -27.72
CA GLN A 110 12.45 2.45 -27.96
C GLN A 110 13.19 1.53 -28.94
N LYS A 111 13.05 0.20 -28.80
CA LYS A 111 13.65 -0.75 -29.74
C LYS A 111 13.07 -0.63 -31.14
N LEU A 112 11.76 -0.40 -31.27
CA LEU A 112 11.11 -0.19 -32.56
C LEU A 112 11.61 1.07 -33.25
N ALA A 113 11.69 2.19 -32.53
CA ALA A 113 12.20 3.46 -33.06
C ALA A 113 13.67 3.39 -33.49
N LEU A 114 14.53 2.70 -32.71
CA LEU A 114 15.92 2.47 -33.14
C LEU A 114 16.01 1.59 -34.38
N LYS A 115 15.20 0.53 -34.46
CA LYS A 115 15.19 -0.38 -35.62
C LYS A 115 14.75 0.34 -36.89
N GLU A 116 13.73 1.18 -36.81
CA GLU A 116 13.24 1.99 -37.93
C GLU A 116 14.32 2.98 -38.41
N LYS A 117 15.03 3.64 -37.49
CA LYS A 117 16.14 4.53 -37.84
C LYS A 117 17.25 3.80 -38.59
N ILE A 118 17.69 2.63 -38.10
CA ILE A 118 18.79 1.86 -38.70
C ILE A 118 18.39 1.35 -40.09
N SER A 119 17.17 0.85 -40.27
CA SER A 119 16.70 0.40 -41.60
C SER A 119 16.46 1.54 -42.59
N GLY A 120 16.32 2.79 -42.14
CA GLY A 120 16.23 3.95 -43.02
C GLY A 120 17.58 4.35 -43.63
N GLU A 121 18.67 4.25 -42.85
CA GLU A 121 20.02 4.60 -43.30
C GLU A 121 20.58 3.60 -44.34
N ASP A 122 20.24 2.31 -44.25
CA ASP A 122 20.67 1.28 -45.22
C ASP A 122 20.07 1.44 -46.65
N ASN A 123 19.07 2.30 -46.85
CA ASN A 123 18.43 2.51 -48.16
C ASN A 123 18.85 3.80 -48.88
N GLU A 124 19.69 4.66 -48.26
CA GLU A 124 20.17 5.91 -48.87
C GLU A 124 21.58 5.78 -49.50
N ASP A 125 22.26 4.65 -49.31
CA ASP A 125 23.63 4.40 -49.79
C ASP A 125 23.74 3.49 -51.05
N ASP A 126 22.61 3.10 -51.67
CA ASP A 126 22.52 2.38 -52.96
C ASP A 126 21.94 3.26 -54.09
#